data_AF-A0A1Q5XMC3-F1
#
_entry.id   AF-A0A1Q5XMC3-F1
#
_cell.length_a   1.000
_cell.length_b   1.000
_cell.length_c   1.000
_cell.angle_alpha   90.00
_cell.angle_beta   90.00
_cell.angle_gamma   90.00
#
_symmetry.space_group_name_H-M   'P 1'
#
loop_
_entity.id
_entity.type
_entity.pdbx_description
1 polymer ?
#
loop_
_entity_poly.entity_id
_entity_poly.type
_entity_poly.pdbx_seq_one_letter_code
_entity_poly.pdbx_strand_id
1 'polypeptide(L)' 'MPNAISWVFTAFLAVWTAAAAYAAIRPYSFWRITQGWKAVKEPPRAYFVVSAMGAAIFAAVGLGLLLLPYILK' A
#
# COMPACT_ATOMS: atom_id res chain seq x y z
N MET A 1 2.64 -28.16 -4.40
CA MET A 1 3.72 -27.43 -3.69
C MET A 1 3.77 -26.03 -4.26
N PRO A 2 3.77 -24.95 -3.45
CA PRO A 2 3.89 -23.60 -3.99
C PRO A 2 5.23 -23.48 -4.73
N ASN A 3 5.19 -23.08 -5.99
CA ASN A 3 6.40 -22.86 -6.78
C ASN A 3 7.07 -21.54 -6.34
N ALA A 4 8.37 -21.38 -6.65
CA ALA A 4 9.12 -20.17 -6.30
C ALA A 4 8.41 -18.87 -6.75
N ILE A 5 7.74 -18.93 -7.90
CA ILE A 5 6.93 -17.84 -8.45
C ILE A 5 5.80 -17.45 -7.47
N SER A 6 5.02 -18.41 -6.96
CA SER A 6 3.95 -18.12 -6.02
C SER A 6 4.47 -17.45 -4.74
N TRP A 7 5.63 -17.86 -4.23
CA TRP A 7 6.25 -17.24 -3.06
C TRP A 7 6.67 -15.79 -3.32
N VAL A 8 7.27 -15.51 -4.48
CA VAL A 8 7.64 -14.15 -4.89
C VAL A 8 6.41 -13.26 -5.00
N PHE A 9 5.33 -13.74 -5.63
CA PHE A 9 4.08 -12.99 -5.72
C PHE A 9 3.46 -12.73 -4.35
N THR A 10 3.43 -13.72 -3.46
CA THR A 10 2.91 -13.54 -2.10
C THR A 10 3.74 -12.53 -1.31
N ALA A 11 5.08 -12.60 -1.40
CA ALA A 11 5.96 -11.62 -0.74
C ALA A 11 5.75 -10.21 -1.29
N PHE A 12 5.63 -10.06 -2.61
CA PHE A 12 5.32 -8.78 -3.24
C PHE A 12 3.98 -8.22 -2.75
N LEU A 13 2.91 -9.03 -2.76
CA LEU A 13 1.60 -8.62 -2.28
C LEU A 13 1.61 -8.23 -0.80
N ALA A 14 2.34 -8.96 0.03
CA ALA A 14 2.48 -8.64 1.46
C ALA A 14 3.16 -7.28 1.67
N VAL A 15 4.28 -7.03 0.98
CA VAL A 15 5.01 -5.75 1.08
C VAL A 15 4.17 -4.61 0.51
N TRP A 16 3.53 -4.80 -0.64
CA TRP A 16 2.66 -3.79 -1.25
C TRP A 16 1.48 -3.44 -0.35
N THR A 17 0.80 -4.44 0.21
CA THR A 17 -0.33 -4.23 1.12
C THR A 17 0.10 -3.50 2.38
N ALA A 18 1.23 -3.88 2.98
CA ALA A 18 1.78 -3.20 4.14
C ALA A 18 2.14 -1.73 3.84
N ALA A 19 2.76 -1.46 2.68
CA ALA A 19 3.09 -0.11 2.25
C ALA A 19 1.83 0.73 1.99
N ALA A 20 0.81 0.16 1.35
CA ALA A 20 -0.48 0.81 1.10
C ALA A 20 -1.22 1.11 2.42
N ALA A 21 -1.24 0.16 3.36
CA ALA A 21 -1.83 0.36 4.68
C ALA A 21 -1.09 1.47 5.46
N TYR A 22 0.24 1.48 5.43
CA TYR A 22 1.02 2.54 6.06
C TYR A 22 0.76 3.91 5.41
N ALA A 23 0.66 3.97 4.08
CA ALA A 23 0.31 5.19 3.34
C ALA A 23 -1.11 5.68 3.67
N ALA A 24 -2.05 4.78 3.96
CA ALA A 24 -3.39 5.14 4.39
C ALA A 24 -3.45 5.69 5.82
N ILE A 25 -2.69 5.08 6.76
CA ILE A 25 -2.71 5.47 8.18
C ILE A 25 -1.87 6.73 8.42
N ARG A 26 -0.70 6.84 7.79
CA ARG A 26 0.23 7.97 7.95
C ARG A 26 0.63 8.55 6.59
N PRO A 27 -0.32 9.17 5.86
CA PRO A 27 -0.08 9.69 4.50
C PRO A 27 1.04 10.72 4.44
N TYR A 28 1.16 11.59 5.46
CA TYR A 28 2.23 12.60 5.52
C TYR A 28 3.62 11.97 5.67
N SER A 29 3.77 11.03 6.62
CA SER A 29 5.05 10.34 6.83
C SER A 29 5.45 9.52 5.61
N PHE A 30 4.49 8.83 4.98
CA PHE A 30 4.73 8.09 3.75
C PHE A 30 5.16 9.00 2.59
N TRP A 31 4.47 10.12 2.40
CA TRP A 31 4.84 11.11 1.39
C TRP A 31 6.21 11.71 1.66
N ARG A 32 6.54 12.05 2.91
CA ARG A 32 7.86 12.60 3.27
C ARG A 32 9.01 11.66 2.90
N ILE A 33 8.83 10.35 3.09
CA ILE A 33 9.81 9.34 2.72
C ILE A 33 9.94 9.21 1.20
N THR A 34 8.81 9.14 0.49
CA THR A 34 8.78 8.76 -0.94
C THR A 34 8.94 9.94 -1.91
N GLN A 35 8.33 11.07 -1.59
CA GLN A 35 8.23 12.26 -2.45
C GLN A 35 8.78 13.53 -1.80
N GLY A 36 8.97 13.55 -0.48
CA GLY A 36 9.37 14.75 0.26
C GLY A 36 10.71 15.33 -0.20
N TRP A 37 11.64 14.48 -0.65
CA TRP A 37 12.95 14.90 -1.16
C TRP A 37 12.90 15.62 -2.53
N LYS A 38 11.80 15.44 -3.29
CA LYS A 38 11.59 16.12 -4.58
C LYS A 38 10.81 17.42 -4.46
N ALA A 39 10.15 17.63 -3.33
CA ALA A 39 9.14 18.66 -3.20
C ALA A 39 9.78 20.02 -2.86
N VAL A 40 9.51 21.03 -3.69
CA VAL A 40 9.91 22.42 -3.42
C VAL A 40 9.02 23.06 -2.35
N LYS A 41 7.78 22.56 -2.20
CA LYS A 41 6.81 23.01 -1.19
C LYS A 41 5.96 21.83 -0.71
N GLU A 42 5.56 21.85 0.57
CA GLU A 42 4.64 20.85 1.12
C GLU A 42 3.22 20.96 0.50
N PRO A 43 2.60 19.83 0.14
CA PRO A 43 1.22 19.80 -0.33
C PRO A 43 0.21 20.29 0.71
N PRO A 44 -0.95 20.81 0.27
CA PRO A 44 -2.04 21.17 1.17
C PRO A 44 -2.64 19.93 1.86
N ARG A 45 -3.28 20.13 3.02
CA ARG A 45 -3.90 19.03 3.80
C ARG A 45 -4.85 18.15 2.98
N ALA A 46 -5.63 18.74 2.08
CA ALA A 46 -6.57 18.01 1.22
C ALA A 46 -5.87 16.93 0.36
N TYR A 47 -4.64 17.19 -0.10
CA TYR A 47 -3.86 16.21 -0.85
C TYR A 47 -3.62 14.93 -0.03
N PHE A 48 -3.29 15.08 1.26
CA PHE A 48 -3.04 13.94 2.14
C PHE A 48 -4.29 13.15 2.49
N VAL A 49 -5.46 13.80 2.51
CA VAL A 49 -6.74 13.09 2.70
C VAL A 49 -7.06 12.25 1.48
N VAL A 50 -6.94 12.82 0.28
CA VAL A 50 -7.20 12.10 -0.98
C VAL A 50 -6.19 10.95 -1.16
N SER A 51 -4.91 11.18 -0.86
CA SER A 51 -3.90 10.13 -0.96
C SER A 51 -4.15 9.00 0.04
N ALA A 52 -4.59 9.31 1.26
CA ALA A 52 -4.97 8.30 2.25
C ALA A 52 -6.16 7.46 1.78
N MET A 53 -7.19 8.09 1.19
CA MET A 53 -8.36 7.38 0.64
C MET A 53 -7.95 6.43 -0.49
N GLY A 54 -7.12 6.90 -1.44
CA GLY A 54 -6.59 6.06 -2.50
C GLY A 54 -5.77 4.89 -1.95
N ALA A 55 -4.87 5.17 -1.00
CA ALA A 55 -4.05 4.14 -0.35
C ALA A 55 -4.89 3.11 0.41
N ALA A 56 -5.99 3.52 1.04
CA ALA A 56 -6.91 2.61 1.73
C ALA A 56 -7.57 1.63 0.76
N ILE A 57 -7.97 2.10 -0.43
CA ILE A 57 -8.53 1.23 -1.49
C ILE A 57 -7.47 0.21 -1.93
N PHE A 58 -6.23 0.64 -2.18
CA PHE A 58 -5.14 -0.27 -2.55
C PHE A 58 -4.81 -1.28 -1.45
N ALA A 59 -4.84 -0.86 -0.18
CA ALA A 59 -4.65 -1.75 0.95
C ALA A 59 -5.77 -2.80 1.03
N ALA A 60 -7.02 -2.42 0.82
CA ALA A 60 -8.16 -3.34 0.80
C ALA A 60 -8.05 -4.37 -0.34
N VAL A 61 -7.67 -3.93 -1.55
CA VAL A 61 -7.42 -4.82 -2.69
C VAL A 61 -6.28 -5.80 -2.38
N GLY A 62 -5.15 -5.31 -1.90
CA GLY A 62 -4.00 -6.15 -1.55
C GLY A 62 -4.33 -7.18 -0.47
N LEU A 63 -5.05 -6.78 0.57
CA LEU A 63 -5.55 -7.67 1.61
C LEU A 63 -6.50 -8.73 1.04
N GLY A 64 -7.45 -8.33 0.19
CA GLY A 64 -8.38 -9.23 -0.48
C GLY A 64 -7.65 -10.30 -1.30
N LEU A 65 -6.65 -9.89 -2.09
CA LEU A 65 -5.83 -10.82 -2.89
C LEU A 65 -4.98 -11.77 -2.03
N LEU A 66 -4.47 -11.30 -0.89
CA LEU A 66 -3.74 -12.14 0.06
C LEU A 66 -4.64 -13.18 0.74
N LEU A 67 -5.88 -12.82 1.03
CA LEU A 67 -6.86 -13.68 1.69
C LEU A 67 -7.58 -14.62 0.71
N LEU A 68 -7.64 -14.27 -0.57
CA LEU A 68 -8.34 -15.01 -1.63
C LEU A 68 -8.05 -16.53 -1.62
N PRO A 69 -6.79 -17.02 -1.49
CA PRO A 69 -6.49 -18.45 -1.50
C PRO A 69 -7.02 -19.21 -0.27
N TYR A 70 -7.34 -18.48 0.81
CA TYR A 70 -7.91 -19.05 2.03
C TYR A 70 -9.44 -19.06 2.00
N ILE A 71 -10.04 -18.14 1.23
CA ILE A 71 -11.50 -18.01 1.09
C ILE A 71 -12.03 -18.94 -0.01
N LEU A 72 -11.29 -19.09 -1.12
CA LEU A 72 -11.67 -19.96 -2.25
C LEU A 72 -11.21 -21.42 -2.09
N LYS A 73 -10.86 -21.81 -0.86
CA LYS A 73 -10.39 -23.15 -0.54
C LYS A 73 -11.55 -24.10 -0.23
#